data_AF-A0A937NJ80-F1
#
_entry.id   AF-A0A937NJ80-F1
#
_cell.length_a   1.000
_cell.length_b   1.000
_cell.length_c   1.000
_cell.angle_alpha   90.00
_cell.angle_beta   90.00
_cell.angle_gamma   90.00
#
_symmetry.space_group_name_H-M   'P 1'
#
loop_
_entity.id
_entity.type
_entity.pdbx_description
1 polymer ?
#
loop_
_entity_poly.entity_id
_entity_poly.type
_entity_poly.pdbx_seq_one_letter_code
_entity_poly.pdbx_strand_id
1 'polypeptide(L)'
;MDIQQASFVFKLRQNIVLEGDLALAKMELDAFLPGVAQGIADIASVAQDIPQLAGLRKFEALDSYVRQNGTQAYVAYGPLTLLPDLIRRVSFVQRIYCVTQNTQDAQKVLADTENTLGPVLVHHADEDIIVIQAIPHYALFEFSDVIARHSDGIAKTKLNLDAMLNALLGKTDNRHAGKLAKAALSAQSTTSHLSHDIHYYKAKFFPRLARSMLNVCVQRLGDRSHRVIDNFVGRSVVGQPEISGEEGWCNNGYTCACS
;
A
#
# COMPACT_ATOMS: atom_id res chain seq x y z
N MET A 1 21.17 -21.15 3.19
CA MET A 1 20.98 -19.84 3.81
C MET A 1 19.62 -19.86 4.46
N ASP A 2 19.56 -19.67 5.77
CA ASP A 2 18.28 -19.54 6.47
C ASP A 2 17.60 -18.27 5.98
N ILE A 3 16.32 -18.38 5.65
CA ILE A 3 15.55 -17.23 5.14
C ILE A 3 15.33 -16.28 6.33
N GLN A 4 15.89 -15.07 6.25
CA GLN A 4 15.70 -14.03 7.25
C GLN A 4 14.21 -13.82 7.51
N GLN A 5 13.79 -14.05 8.75
CA GLN A 5 12.41 -13.88 9.17
C GLN A 5 12.17 -12.50 9.75
N ALA A 6 10.92 -12.05 9.68
CA ALA A 6 10.46 -10.78 10.18
C ALA A 6 9.03 -10.86 10.74
N SER A 7 8.74 -9.99 11.71
CA SER A 7 7.39 -9.73 12.19
C SER A 7 6.81 -8.55 11.42
N PHE A 8 5.67 -8.75 10.77
CA PHE A 8 4.97 -7.73 10.00
C PHE A 8 3.70 -7.27 10.73
N VAL A 9 3.46 -5.96 10.75
CA VAL A 9 2.23 -5.34 11.21
C VAL A 9 1.64 -4.52 10.07
N PHE A 10 0.47 -4.94 9.60
CA PHE A 10 -0.26 -4.34 8.49
C PHE A 10 -1.37 -3.44 9.04
N LYS A 11 -1.08 -2.15 9.20
CA LYS A 11 -2.07 -1.18 9.63
C LYS A 11 -3.08 -0.95 8.52
N LEU A 12 -4.34 -1.23 8.78
CA LEU A 12 -5.41 -1.05 7.81
C LEU A 12 -5.73 0.43 7.61
N ARG A 13 -6.27 0.76 6.43
CA ARG A 13 -6.76 2.10 6.14
C ARG A 13 -7.92 2.45 7.07
N GLN A 14 -7.90 3.64 7.66
CA GLN A 14 -9.01 4.09 8.48
C GLN A 14 -10.32 4.27 7.72
N ASN A 15 -10.27 4.42 6.38
CA ASN A 15 -11.45 4.59 5.55
C ASN A 15 -12.12 3.26 5.12
N ILE A 16 -11.65 2.12 5.63
CA ILE A 16 -12.35 0.84 5.44
C ILE A 16 -13.55 0.79 6.37
N VAL A 17 -14.75 0.91 5.79
CA VAL A 17 -16.01 0.89 6.56
C VAL A 17 -16.66 -0.49 6.52
N LEU A 18 -16.66 -1.14 5.36
CA LEU A 18 -17.39 -2.37 5.11
C LEU A 18 -16.65 -3.61 5.62
N GLU A 19 -17.36 -4.53 6.26
CA GLU A 19 -16.79 -5.81 6.70
C GLU A 19 -16.33 -6.68 5.51
N GLY A 20 -16.96 -6.54 4.34
CA GLY A 20 -16.51 -7.18 3.11
C GLY A 20 -15.11 -6.75 2.69
N ASP A 21 -14.75 -5.49 2.89
CA ASP A 21 -13.40 -4.97 2.60
C ASP A 21 -12.36 -5.54 3.58
N LEU A 22 -12.74 -5.80 4.83
CA LEU A 22 -11.85 -6.48 5.79
C LEU A 22 -11.60 -7.93 5.39
N ALA A 23 -12.63 -8.62 4.89
CA ALA A 23 -12.48 -9.98 4.37
C ALA A 23 -11.55 -10.00 3.15
N LEU A 24 -11.67 -9.03 2.25
CA LEU A 24 -10.76 -8.85 1.11
C LEU A 24 -9.33 -8.53 1.56
N ALA A 25 -9.16 -7.64 2.53
CA ALA A 25 -7.86 -7.32 3.10
C ALA A 25 -7.19 -8.57 3.70
N LYS A 26 -7.96 -9.38 4.45
CA LYS A 26 -7.46 -10.64 5.00
C LYS A 26 -7.10 -11.64 3.90
N MET A 27 -7.97 -11.85 2.91
CA MET A 27 -7.70 -12.76 1.80
C MET A 27 -6.45 -12.34 1.01
N GLU A 28 -6.25 -11.02 0.79
CA GLU A 28 -5.05 -10.50 0.16
C GLU A 28 -3.79 -10.81 0.98
N LEU A 29 -3.80 -10.55 2.28
CA LEU A 29 -2.65 -10.84 3.15
C LEU A 29 -2.39 -12.35 3.26
N ASP A 30 -3.43 -13.17 3.42
CA ASP A 30 -3.32 -14.63 3.46
C ASP A 30 -2.78 -15.20 2.13
N ALA A 31 -2.92 -14.48 1.01
CA ALA A 31 -2.32 -14.90 -0.25
C ALA A 31 -0.78 -14.78 -0.23
N PHE A 32 -0.23 -13.75 0.41
CA PHE A 32 1.22 -13.58 0.58
C PHE A 32 1.76 -14.37 1.78
N LEU A 33 0.96 -14.51 2.83
CA LEU A 33 1.33 -15.05 4.14
C LEU A 33 0.23 -16.03 4.61
N PRO A 34 0.18 -17.26 4.05
CA PRO A 34 -0.93 -18.18 4.26
C PRO A 34 -1.19 -18.55 5.72
N GLY A 35 -2.38 -18.20 6.22
CA GLY A 35 -2.90 -18.66 7.51
C GLY A 35 -2.23 -18.04 8.74
N VAL A 36 -1.32 -17.09 8.56
CA VAL A 36 -0.54 -16.50 9.66
C VAL A 36 -0.99 -15.08 10.03
N ALA A 37 -1.84 -14.44 9.23
CA ALA A 37 -2.33 -13.10 9.52
C ALA A 37 -3.43 -13.09 10.58
N GLN A 38 -3.09 -12.66 11.79
CA GLN A 38 -3.99 -12.49 12.93
C GLN A 38 -4.54 -11.07 12.97
N GLY A 39 -5.86 -10.92 13.09
CA GLY A 39 -6.51 -9.61 13.22
C GLY A 39 -6.34 -9.02 14.62
N ILE A 40 -6.01 -7.74 14.69
CA ILE A 40 -5.84 -6.97 15.92
C ILE A 40 -6.86 -5.84 15.96
N ALA A 41 -7.65 -5.77 17.02
CA ALA A 41 -8.66 -4.73 17.22
C ALA A 41 -8.09 -3.42 17.77
N ASP A 42 -7.08 -3.50 18.64
CA ASP A 42 -6.33 -2.35 19.16
C ASP A 42 -4.87 -2.46 18.73
N ILE A 43 -4.48 -1.74 17.67
CA ILE A 43 -3.12 -1.81 17.16
C ILE A 43 -2.08 -1.31 18.17
N ALA A 44 -2.45 -0.48 19.14
CA ALA A 44 -1.52 -0.03 20.18
C ALA A 44 -1.04 -1.20 21.06
N SER A 45 -1.87 -2.24 21.23
CA SER A 45 -1.52 -3.42 22.01
C SER A 45 -0.36 -4.21 21.39
N VAL A 46 -0.11 -4.07 20.08
CA VAL A 46 1.01 -4.74 19.39
C VAL A 46 2.36 -4.33 19.98
N ALA A 47 2.48 -3.14 20.56
CA ALA A 47 3.69 -2.70 21.23
C ALA A 47 4.05 -3.53 22.48
N GLN A 48 3.11 -4.33 23.02
CA GLN A 48 3.39 -5.26 24.11
C GLN A 48 4.18 -6.48 23.61
N ASP A 49 3.85 -6.97 22.41
CA ASP A 49 4.50 -8.14 21.79
C ASP A 49 5.74 -7.74 20.96
N ILE A 50 5.74 -6.52 20.42
CA ILE A 50 6.83 -5.96 19.61
C ILE A 50 7.24 -4.59 20.21
N PRO A 51 8.00 -4.58 21.33
CA PRO A 51 8.35 -3.36 22.06
C PRO A 51 9.10 -2.31 21.23
N GLN A 52 9.79 -2.74 20.18
CA GLN A 52 10.53 -1.85 19.28
C GLN A 52 9.60 -0.87 18.53
N LEU A 53 8.30 -1.15 18.45
CA LEU A 53 7.31 -0.25 17.86
C LEU A 53 6.75 0.78 18.84
N ALA A 54 7.01 0.65 20.16
CA ALA A 54 6.51 1.57 21.18
C ALA A 54 7.12 2.99 21.08
N GLY A 55 8.29 3.12 20.45
CA GLY A 55 9.01 4.39 20.28
C GLY A 55 8.43 5.31 19.21
N LEU A 56 7.55 4.81 18.35
CA LEU A 56 7.00 5.56 17.22
C LEU A 56 6.10 6.71 17.67
N ARG A 57 6.15 7.86 16.97
CA ARG A 57 5.44 9.09 17.35
C ARG A 57 4.72 9.70 16.14
N LYS A 58 3.83 10.68 16.38
CA LYS A 58 3.14 11.45 15.34
C LYS A 58 2.42 10.53 14.32
N PHE A 59 2.75 10.64 13.03
CA PHE A 59 2.14 9.84 11.96
C PHE A 59 2.68 8.40 11.88
N GLU A 60 3.76 8.12 12.60
CA GLU A 60 4.38 6.79 12.68
C GLU A 60 3.75 5.96 13.80
N ALA A 61 3.19 6.62 14.82
CA ALA A 61 2.53 5.96 15.95
C ALA A 61 1.46 4.96 15.47
N LEU A 62 1.43 3.79 16.10
CA LEU A 62 0.57 2.66 15.70
C LEU A 62 -0.91 3.08 15.67
N ASP A 63 -1.35 3.79 16.70
CA ASP A 63 -2.73 4.24 16.93
C ASP A 63 -3.14 5.51 16.15
N SER A 64 -2.23 6.14 15.40
CA SER A 64 -2.55 7.34 14.63
C SER A 64 -3.47 7.05 13.43
N TYR A 65 -4.59 7.75 13.26
CA TYR A 65 -5.48 7.56 12.08
C TYR A 65 -5.83 6.09 11.82
N VAL A 66 -6.36 5.42 12.85
CA VAL A 66 -6.82 4.03 12.80
C VAL A 66 -8.31 3.93 12.53
N ARG A 67 -8.72 2.77 12.00
CA ARG A 67 -10.14 2.40 11.92
C ARG A 67 -10.75 2.41 13.32
N GLN A 68 -11.94 3.00 13.47
CA GLN A 68 -12.58 3.17 14.77
C GLN A 68 -13.29 1.91 15.27
N ASN A 69 -13.67 1.01 14.36
CA ASN A 69 -14.43 -0.20 14.68
C ASN A 69 -13.64 -1.43 14.25
N GLY A 70 -13.83 -2.55 14.95
CA GLY A 70 -13.31 -3.87 14.57
C GLY A 70 -11.79 -3.94 14.40
N THR A 71 -11.34 -4.73 13.43
CA THR A 71 -9.91 -4.95 13.16
C THR A 71 -9.24 -3.67 12.65
N GLN A 72 -8.18 -3.23 13.33
CA GLN A 72 -7.34 -2.08 12.96
C GLN A 72 -6.08 -2.50 12.21
N ALA A 73 -5.57 -3.71 12.46
CA ALA A 73 -4.37 -4.22 11.82
C ALA A 73 -4.39 -5.74 11.69
N TYR A 74 -3.48 -6.26 10.88
CA TYR A 74 -3.11 -7.67 10.91
C TYR A 74 -1.65 -7.81 11.31
N VAL A 75 -1.32 -8.83 12.09
CA VAL A 75 0.06 -9.20 12.43
C VAL A 75 0.36 -10.56 11.81
N ALA A 76 1.54 -10.72 11.23
CA ALA A 76 2.00 -11.98 10.68
C ALA A 76 3.51 -12.13 10.85
N TYR A 77 3.98 -13.37 10.86
CA TYR A 77 5.40 -13.70 10.82
C TYR A 77 5.72 -14.35 9.48
N GLY A 78 6.83 -13.96 8.87
CA GLY A 78 7.23 -14.51 7.59
C GLY A 78 8.58 -14.01 7.09
N PRO A 79 8.98 -14.42 5.89
CA PRO A 79 10.28 -14.07 5.34
C PRO A 79 10.35 -12.58 4.95
N LEU A 80 11.45 -11.92 5.32
CA LEU A 80 11.72 -10.51 5.02
C LEU A 80 11.71 -10.24 3.51
N THR A 81 12.05 -11.24 2.69
CA THR A 81 12.07 -11.16 1.23
C THR A 81 10.71 -10.86 0.61
N LEU A 82 9.60 -11.00 1.35
CA LEU A 82 8.26 -10.59 0.90
C LEU A 82 8.02 -9.08 0.97
N LEU A 83 8.82 -8.35 1.76
CA LEU A 83 8.63 -6.91 1.99
C LEU A 83 8.48 -6.10 0.68
N PRO A 84 9.29 -6.31 -0.38
CA PRO A 84 9.14 -5.57 -1.62
C PRO A 84 7.78 -5.77 -2.30
N ASP A 85 7.31 -7.02 -2.35
CA ASP A 85 6.03 -7.33 -2.99
C ASP A 85 4.85 -6.87 -2.15
N LEU A 86 4.95 -6.97 -0.82
CA LEU A 86 3.96 -6.39 0.09
C LEU A 86 3.85 -4.87 -0.15
N ILE A 87 4.96 -4.13 -0.21
CA ILE A 87 4.94 -2.68 -0.47
C ILE A 87 4.30 -2.36 -1.83
N ARG A 88 4.61 -3.13 -2.88
CA ARG A 88 4.05 -2.89 -4.22
C ARG A 88 2.56 -3.19 -4.31
N ARG A 89 2.10 -4.26 -3.66
CA ARG A 89 0.85 -4.95 -4.07
C ARG A 89 -0.31 -4.85 -3.10
N VAL A 90 -0.09 -4.63 -1.80
CA VAL A 90 -1.22 -4.59 -0.85
C VAL A 90 -2.08 -3.34 -1.06
N SER A 91 -3.39 -3.53 -1.07
CA SER A 91 -4.35 -2.48 -1.46
C SER A 91 -5.06 -1.85 -0.26
N PHE A 92 -5.32 -2.66 0.77
CA PHE A 92 -6.08 -2.26 1.96
C PHE A 92 -5.20 -1.80 3.13
N VAL A 93 -3.89 -1.93 3.00
CA VAL A 93 -2.93 -1.53 4.04
C VAL A 93 -2.54 -0.07 3.84
N GLN A 94 -2.58 0.69 4.93
CA GLN A 94 -2.13 2.08 5.00
C GLN A 94 -0.62 2.17 5.23
N ARG A 95 -0.09 1.31 6.08
CA ARG A 95 1.33 1.24 6.45
C ARG A 95 1.72 -0.17 6.86
N ILE A 96 2.94 -0.54 6.51
CA ILE A 96 3.59 -1.77 6.96
C ILE A 96 4.64 -1.37 7.98
N TYR A 97 4.60 -1.98 9.16
CA TYR A 97 5.72 -2.02 10.08
C TYR A 97 6.35 -3.41 10.00
N CYS A 98 7.67 -3.48 9.97
CA CYS A 98 8.41 -4.73 9.88
C CYS A 98 9.58 -4.71 10.86
N VAL A 99 9.70 -5.74 11.68
CA VAL A 99 10.79 -5.89 12.65
C VAL A 99 11.53 -7.18 12.39
N THR A 100 12.85 -7.09 12.23
CA THR A 100 13.74 -8.20 11.90
C THR A 100 15.06 -8.06 12.65
N GLN A 101 15.82 -9.14 12.77
CA GLN A 101 17.20 -9.06 13.27
C GLN A 101 18.09 -8.26 12.30
N ASN A 102 19.07 -7.56 12.85
CA ASN A 102 20.07 -6.82 12.11
C ASN A 102 21.17 -7.76 11.61
N THR A 103 20.91 -8.42 10.49
CA THR A 103 21.87 -9.30 9.81
C THR A 103 22.33 -8.69 8.48
N GLN A 104 23.45 -9.16 7.95
CA GLN A 104 23.91 -8.74 6.62
C GLN A 104 22.88 -9.06 5.53
N ASP A 105 22.18 -10.19 5.63
CA ASP A 105 21.11 -10.56 4.71
C ASP A 105 19.92 -9.59 4.81
N ALA A 106 19.53 -9.18 6.03
CA ALA A 106 18.48 -8.19 6.23
C ALA A 106 18.85 -6.83 5.60
N GLN A 107 20.09 -6.37 5.84
CA GLN A 107 20.59 -5.12 5.26
C GLN A 107 20.63 -5.16 3.73
N LYS A 108 21.02 -6.30 3.15
CA LYS A 108 21.02 -6.49 1.70
C LYS A 108 19.61 -6.41 1.11
N VAL A 109 18.65 -7.13 1.70
CA VAL A 109 17.24 -7.07 1.26
C VAL A 109 16.72 -5.63 1.34
N LEU A 110 17.06 -4.87 2.39
CA LEU A 110 16.65 -3.49 2.53
C LEU A 110 17.26 -2.57 1.47
N ALA A 111 18.57 -2.66 1.23
CA ALA A 111 19.24 -1.89 0.19
C ALA A 111 18.62 -2.16 -1.19
N ASP A 112 18.40 -3.43 -1.53
CA ASP A 112 17.76 -3.82 -2.79
C ASP A 112 16.32 -3.30 -2.89
N THR A 113 15.57 -3.32 -1.77
CA THR A 113 14.21 -2.80 -1.68
C THR A 113 14.17 -1.29 -1.91
N GLU A 114 15.03 -0.52 -1.23
CA GLU A 114 15.11 0.94 -1.36
C GLU A 114 15.49 1.36 -2.78
N ASN A 115 16.47 0.68 -3.38
CA ASN A 115 16.90 0.93 -4.76
C ASN A 115 15.79 0.66 -5.79
N THR A 116 14.94 -0.33 -5.53
CA THR A 116 13.91 -0.75 -6.50
C THR A 116 12.58 -0.01 -6.31
N LEU A 117 12.22 0.36 -5.09
CA LEU A 117 10.89 0.90 -4.76
C LEU A 117 10.84 2.41 -4.53
N GLY A 118 12.02 3.05 -4.46
CA GLY A 118 12.13 4.47 -4.19
C GLY A 118 11.89 4.82 -2.71
N PRO A 119 11.57 6.09 -2.39
CA PRO A 119 11.66 6.63 -1.04
C PRO A 119 10.47 6.29 -0.14
N VAL A 120 9.81 5.14 -0.37
CA VAL A 120 8.54 4.75 0.27
C VAL A 120 8.72 4.02 1.61
N LEU A 121 9.97 3.85 2.06
CA LEU A 121 10.28 3.26 3.34
C LEU A 121 11.35 4.06 4.10
N VAL A 122 11.42 3.80 5.41
CA VAL A 122 12.50 4.15 6.33
C VAL A 122 12.81 2.96 7.19
N HIS A 123 14.04 2.89 7.66
CA HIS A 123 14.42 1.91 8.67
C HIS A 123 15.30 2.57 9.74
N HIS A 124 15.20 2.06 10.96
CA HIS A 124 16.07 2.36 12.07
C HIS A 124 16.71 1.05 12.51
N ALA A 125 18.03 0.99 12.45
CA ALA A 125 18.80 -0.15 12.92
C ALA A 125 19.46 0.19 14.25
N ASP A 126 19.33 -0.72 15.20
CA ASP A 126 20.19 -0.83 16.39
C ASP A 126 21.14 -2.02 16.19
N GLU A 127 22.00 -2.34 17.17
CA GLU A 127 22.96 -3.44 17.08
C GLU A 127 22.29 -4.78 16.69
N ASP A 128 21.13 -5.09 17.29
CA ASP A 128 20.49 -6.40 17.12
C ASP A 128 19.26 -6.40 16.21
N ILE A 129 18.59 -5.26 16.01
CA ILE A 129 17.26 -5.19 15.41
C ILE A 129 17.16 -4.08 14.38
N ILE A 130 16.41 -4.33 13.31
CA ILE A 130 15.97 -3.32 12.36
C ILE A 130 14.45 -3.16 12.46
N VAL A 131 14.00 -1.93 12.66
CA VAL A 131 12.60 -1.51 12.58
C VAL A 131 12.40 -0.77 11.27
N ILE A 132 11.51 -1.28 10.43
CA ILE A 132 11.21 -0.76 9.09
C ILE A 132 9.78 -0.23 9.09
N GLN A 133 9.58 0.93 8.47
CA GLN A 133 8.27 1.47 8.17
C GLN A 133 8.16 1.70 6.68
N ALA A 134 7.08 1.23 6.06
CA ALA A 134 6.84 1.43 4.64
C ALA A 134 5.39 1.85 4.33
N ILE A 135 5.25 2.73 3.34
CA ILE A 135 3.96 3.11 2.77
C ILE A 135 3.76 2.31 1.48
N PRO A 136 2.73 1.44 1.39
CA PRO A 136 2.43 0.73 0.16
C PRO A 136 2.22 1.68 -1.03
N HIS A 137 2.60 1.27 -2.24
CA HIS A 137 2.43 2.09 -3.45
C HIS A 137 0.96 2.43 -3.72
N TYR A 138 0.06 1.46 -3.56
CA TYR A 138 -1.38 1.74 -3.65
C TYR A 138 -1.89 2.67 -2.56
N ALA A 139 -1.19 2.77 -1.43
CA ALA A 139 -1.46 3.81 -0.44
C ALA A 139 -1.05 5.19 -0.90
N LEU A 140 0.16 5.30 -1.43
CA LEU A 140 0.67 6.54 -1.96
C LEU A 140 -0.16 7.07 -3.15
N PHE A 141 -0.62 6.22 -4.06
CA PHE A 141 -1.45 6.65 -5.20
C PHE A 141 -2.81 7.22 -4.78
N GLU A 142 -3.40 6.70 -3.71
CA GLU A 142 -4.66 7.24 -3.20
C GLU A 142 -4.44 8.56 -2.46
N PHE A 143 -3.35 8.67 -1.71
CA PHE A 143 -2.97 9.92 -1.06
C PHE A 143 -2.60 11.00 -2.08
N SER A 144 -1.98 10.62 -3.19
CA SER A 144 -1.52 11.58 -4.19
C SER A 144 -2.66 12.32 -4.86
N ASP A 145 -3.83 11.68 -5.01
CA ASP A 145 -5.03 12.32 -5.55
C ASP A 145 -5.51 13.48 -4.67
N VAL A 146 -5.48 13.29 -3.34
CA VAL A 146 -5.80 14.35 -2.38
C VAL A 146 -4.84 15.52 -2.55
N ILE A 147 -3.56 15.25 -2.73
CA ILE A 147 -2.54 16.30 -2.89
C ILE A 147 -2.63 17.01 -4.25
N ALA A 148 -2.89 16.26 -5.32
CA ALA A 148 -3.00 16.80 -6.67
C ALA A 148 -4.16 17.80 -6.80
N ARG A 149 -5.32 17.51 -6.18
CA ARG A 149 -6.48 18.42 -6.16
C ARG A 149 -6.21 19.78 -5.50
N HIS A 150 -5.19 19.87 -4.65
CA HIS A 150 -4.82 21.09 -3.92
C HIS A 150 -3.53 21.73 -4.44
N SER A 151 -3.00 21.28 -5.58
CA SER A 151 -1.72 21.74 -6.12
C SER A 151 -1.89 22.39 -7.48
N ASP A 152 -1.40 23.63 -7.62
CA ASP A 152 -1.43 24.40 -8.86
C ASP A 152 -0.30 23.94 -9.82
N GLY A 153 -0.46 22.75 -10.40
CA GLY A 153 0.42 22.21 -11.43
C GLY A 153 1.41 21.12 -10.96
N ILE A 154 2.11 20.55 -11.94
CA ILE A 154 2.89 19.30 -11.79
C ILE A 154 4.07 19.47 -10.82
N ALA A 155 4.84 20.55 -10.96
CA ALA A 155 6.02 20.78 -10.11
C ALA A 155 5.65 20.93 -8.63
N LYS A 156 4.60 21.70 -8.34
CA LYS A 156 4.07 21.89 -6.98
C LYS A 156 3.45 20.61 -6.42
N THR A 157 2.79 19.82 -7.28
CA THR A 157 2.27 18.50 -6.91
C THR A 157 3.41 17.59 -6.46
N LYS A 158 4.49 17.47 -7.23
CA LYS A 158 5.66 16.66 -6.87
C LYS A 158 6.25 17.09 -5.52
N LEU A 159 6.49 18.38 -5.33
CA LEU A 159 7.02 18.92 -4.06
C LEU A 159 6.11 18.61 -2.87
N ASN A 160 4.79 18.74 -3.04
CA ASN A 160 3.83 18.44 -1.98
C ASN A 160 3.74 16.92 -1.71
N LEU A 161 3.86 16.07 -2.73
CA LEU A 161 3.91 14.61 -2.55
C LEU A 161 5.16 14.20 -1.77
N ASP A 162 6.32 14.73 -2.13
CA ASP A 162 7.58 14.46 -1.41
C ASP A 162 7.49 14.94 0.04
N ALA A 163 6.95 16.14 0.27
CA ALA A 163 6.73 16.68 1.61
C ALA A 163 5.76 15.81 2.43
N MET A 164 4.63 15.40 1.84
CA MET A 164 3.67 14.50 2.47
C MET A 164 4.32 13.16 2.84
N LEU A 165 5.04 12.52 1.90
CA LEU A 165 5.69 11.24 2.14
C LEU A 165 6.76 11.35 3.23
N ASN A 166 7.56 12.42 3.23
CA ASN A 166 8.53 12.68 4.28
C ASN A 166 7.86 12.85 5.65
N ALA A 167 6.72 13.55 5.74
CA ALA A 167 5.99 13.69 6.99
C ALA A 167 5.37 12.35 7.45
N LEU A 168 4.85 11.53 6.53
CA LEU A 168 4.36 10.20 6.86
C LEU A 168 5.49 9.32 7.40
N LEU A 169 6.67 9.35 6.79
CA LEU A 169 7.82 8.54 7.20
C LEU A 169 8.66 9.15 8.33
N GLY A 170 8.22 10.23 8.98
CA GLY A 170 8.97 10.85 10.08
C GLY A 170 10.25 11.60 9.67
N LYS A 171 10.50 11.77 8.37
CA LYS A 171 11.72 12.41 7.83
C LYS A 171 11.72 13.94 7.97
N THR A 172 10.63 14.55 8.44
CA THR A 172 10.53 16.01 8.57
C THR A 172 9.56 16.45 9.66
N ASP A 173 9.91 17.53 10.36
CA ASP A 173 9.05 18.24 11.31
C ASP A 173 8.33 19.44 10.70
N ASN A 174 8.42 19.61 9.37
CA ASN A 174 7.82 20.74 8.68
C ASN A 174 6.28 20.75 8.87
N ARG A 175 5.76 21.88 9.39
CA ARG A 175 4.31 22.03 9.67
C ARG A 175 3.44 21.94 8.42
N HIS A 176 3.90 22.42 7.26
CA HIS A 176 3.19 22.28 5.98
C HIS A 176 3.12 20.82 5.56
N ALA A 177 4.25 20.11 5.59
CA ALA A 177 4.32 18.69 5.31
C ALA A 177 3.37 17.87 6.21
N GLY A 178 3.32 18.18 7.51
CA GLY A 178 2.39 17.56 8.46
C GLY A 178 0.92 17.85 8.16
N LYS A 179 0.58 19.05 7.67
CA LYS A 179 -0.80 19.35 7.22
C LYS A 179 -1.18 18.51 6.00
N LEU A 180 -0.28 18.34 5.04
CA LEU A 180 -0.51 17.49 3.86
C LEU A 180 -0.72 16.03 4.26
N ALA A 181 0.14 15.48 5.13
CA ALA A 181 0.00 14.11 5.65
C ALA A 181 -1.34 13.92 6.39
N LYS A 182 -1.72 14.87 7.25
CA LYS A 182 -3.02 14.84 7.94
C LYS A 182 -4.19 14.87 6.95
N ALA A 183 -4.14 15.71 5.93
CA ALA A 183 -5.19 15.81 4.92
C ALA A 183 -5.32 14.48 4.13
N ALA A 184 -4.20 13.90 3.71
CA ALA A 184 -4.17 12.64 3.00
C ALA A 184 -4.72 11.47 3.83
N LEU A 185 -4.29 11.35 5.10
CA LEU A 185 -4.78 10.30 5.99
C LEU A 185 -6.27 10.48 6.28
N SER A 186 -6.73 11.72 6.57
CA SER A 186 -8.12 12.03 6.94
C SER A 186 -9.13 11.94 5.80
N ALA A 187 -8.68 11.74 4.56
CA ALA A 187 -9.56 11.68 3.40
C ALA A 187 -10.45 10.43 3.45
N GLN A 188 -11.77 10.63 3.63
CA GLN A 188 -12.74 9.53 3.65
C GLN A 188 -13.02 8.98 2.25
N SER A 189 -12.94 9.81 1.21
CA SER A 189 -13.12 9.41 -0.18
C SER A 189 -11.80 9.50 -0.93
N THR A 190 -11.29 8.36 -1.35
CA THR A 190 -10.12 8.24 -2.22
C THR A 190 -10.47 7.68 -3.59
N THR A 191 -11.74 7.79 -4.02
CA THR A 191 -12.10 7.54 -5.43
C THR A 191 -11.39 8.58 -6.29
N SER A 192 -10.24 8.18 -6.81
CA SER A 192 -9.28 9.05 -7.49
C SER A 192 -9.58 9.15 -8.98
N HIS A 193 -9.30 10.32 -9.56
CA HIS A 193 -9.33 10.52 -11.01
C HIS A 193 -8.35 9.59 -11.74
N LEU A 194 -7.18 9.32 -11.12
CA LEU A 194 -6.15 8.37 -11.60
C LEU A 194 -6.59 6.90 -11.54
N SER A 195 -7.75 6.64 -10.93
CA SER A 195 -8.35 5.30 -10.87
C SER A 195 -9.72 5.19 -11.56
N HIS A 196 -10.38 6.30 -11.95
CA HIS A 196 -11.80 6.28 -12.35
C HIS A 196 -12.28 7.24 -13.44
N ASP A 197 -11.55 8.30 -13.82
CA ASP A 197 -12.22 9.42 -14.53
C ASP A 197 -12.28 9.34 -16.07
N ILE A 198 -12.42 8.14 -16.62
CA ILE A 198 -12.62 7.95 -18.07
C ILE A 198 -14.04 7.49 -18.44
N HIS A 199 -14.92 7.10 -17.49
CA HIS A 199 -16.24 6.54 -17.84
C HIS A 199 -17.45 7.16 -17.11
N TYR A 200 -18.44 7.58 -17.91
CA TYR A 200 -19.73 8.17 -17.50
C TYR A 200 -20.69 7.16 -16.80
N TYR A 201 -20.36 5.87 -16.75
CA TYR A 201 -21.27 4.83 -16.25
C TYR A 201 -21.29 4.73 -14.71
N LYS A 202 -22.51 4.59 -14.18
CA LYS A 202 -22.87 4.63 -12.75
C LYS A 202 -22.46 3.39 -11.94
N ALA A 203 -21.81 2.40 -12.55
CA ALA A 203 -21.25 1.22 -11.88
C ALA A 203 -19.77 1.47 -11.60
N LYS A 204 -19.47 1.93 -10.38
CA LYS A 204 -18.11 2.28 -9.97
C LYS A 204 -17.30 0.98 -9.79
N PHE A 205 -16.24 0.83 -10.58
CA PHE A 205 -15.20 -0.16 -10.34
C PHE A 205 -14.61 0.08 -8.95
N PHE A 206 -14.25 -0.97 -8.21
CA PHE A 206 -13.59 -0.84 -6.91
C PHE A 206 -12.13 -1.30 -7.09
N PRO A 207 -11.15 -0.39 -7.30
CA PRO A 207 -9.78 -0.76 -7.66
C PRO A 207 -9.13 -1.65 -6.62
N ARG A 208 -9.44 -1.44 -5.33
CA ARG A 208 -8.95 -2.27 -4.23
C ARG A 208 -9.45 -3.72 -4.36
N LEU A 209 -10.73 -3.93 -4.69
CA LEU A 209 -11.29 -5.27 -4.93
C LEU A 209 -10.53 -5.98 -6.06
N ALA A 210 -10.41 -5.34 -7.23
CA ALA A 210 -9.75 -5.94 -8.37
C ALA A 210 -8.28 -6.29 -8.08
N ARG A 211 -7.51 -5.36 -7.47
CA ARG A 211 -6.11 -5.58 -7.09
C ARG A 211 -5.97 -6.73 -6.09
N SER A 212 -6.82 -6.79 -5.07
CA SER A 212 -6.78 -7.87 -4.09
C SER A 212 -7.16 -9.22 -4.68
N MET A 213 -8.15 -9.27 -5.58
CA MET A 213 -8.47 -10.49 -6.32
C MET A 213 -7.31 -10.95 -7.19
N LEU A 214 -6.64 -10.02 -7.91
CA LEU A 214 -5.46 -10.33 -8.71
C LEU A 214 -4.32 -10.89 -7.85
N ASN A 215 -4.06 -10.28 -6.68
CA ASN A 215 -3.06 -10.79 -5.74
C ASN A 215 -3.38 -12.22 -5.31
N VAL A 216 -4.64 -12.50 -4.92
CA VAL A 216 -5.09 -13.85 -4.55
C VAL A 216 -4.90 -14.85 -5.70
N CYS A 217 -5.29 -14.46 -6.92
CA CYS A 217 -5.18 -15.32 -8.09
C CYS A 217 -3.72 -15.63 -8.44
N VAL A 218 -2.83 -14.63 -8.47
CA VAL A 218 -1.42 -14.83 -8.81
C VAL A 218 -0.74 -15.76 -7.81
N GLN A 219 -0.99 -15.59 -6.52
CA GLN A 219 -0.39 -16.47 -5.50
C GLN A 219 -0.87 -17.93 -5.61
N ARG A 220 -2.09 -18.16 -6.10
CA ARG A 220 -2.61 -19.51 -6.36
C ARG A 220 -2.10 -20.12 -7.66
N LEU A 221 -1.91 -19.30 -8.70
CA LEU A 221 -1.50 -19.76 -10.02
C LEU A 221 0.02 -19.85 -10.18
N GLY A 222 0.79 -19.27 -9.25
CA GLY A 222 2.25 -19.24 -9.22
C GLY A 222 2.86 -18.16 -10.14
N ASP A 223 4.19 -18.08 -10.15
CA ASP A 223 4.99 -16.98 -10.74
C ASP A 223 5.05 -16.94 -12.28
N ARG A 224 4.11 -17.59 -12.96
CA ARG A 224 4.02 -17.52 -14.43
C ARG A 224 3.41 -16.19 -14.86
N SER A 225 3.72 -15.77 -16.08
CA SER A 225 3.01 -14.64 -16.69
C SER A 225 1.58 -15.07 -16.99
N HIS A 226 0.61 -14.40 -16.36
CA HIS A 226 -0.82 -14.66 -16.54
C HIS A 226 -1.47 -13.49 -17.27
N ARG A 227 -2.38 -13.80 -18.20
CA ARG A 227 -3.21 -12.80 -18.87
C ARG A 227 -4.54 -12.70 -18.13
N VAL A 228 -4.96 -11.46 -17.86
CA VAL A 228 -6.25 -11.17 -17.24
C VAL A 228 -7.19 -10.71 -18.34
N ILE A 229 -8.36 -11.34 -18.43
CA ILE A 229 -9.40 -10.98 -19.38
C ILE A 229 -10.56 -10.37 -18.61
N ASP A 230 -10.93 -9.13 -18.94
CA ASP A 230 -12.16 -8.50 -18.47
C ASP A 230 -13.12 -8.37 -19.66
N ASN A 231 -14.08 -9.28 -19.76
CA ASN A 231 -15.06 -9.31 -20.85
C ASN A 231 -16.15 -8.24 -20.73
N PHE A 232 -16.10 -7.40 -19.68
CA PHE A 232 -17.12 -6.41 -19.35
C PHE A 232 -16.59 -4.98 -19.32
N VAL A 233 -15.38 -4.73 -19.82
CA VAL A 233 -14.91 -3.36 -20.12
C VAL A 233 -15.84 -2.78 -21.18
N GLY A 234 -16.71 -1.85 -20.79
CA GLY A 234 -17.81 -1.37 -21.65
C GLY A 234 -17.33 -0.98 -23.05
N ARG A 235 -18.02 -1.43 -24.11
CA ARG A 235 -17.76 -0.98 -25.49
C ARG A 235 -18.18 0.48 -25.63
N SER A 236 -17.23 1.38 -25.87
CA SER A 236 -17.52 2.70 -26.42
C SER A 236 -17.72 2.57 -27.94
N VAL A 237 -18.96 2.74 -28.40
CA VAL A 237 -19.32 2.92 -29.82
C VAL A 237 -20.32 4.11 -29.80
N VAL A 238 -20.23 5.20 -30.57
CA VAL A 238 -19.94 5.40 -32.00
C VAL A 238 -19.46 6.84 -32.22
N GLY A 239 -18.39 7.03 -33.03
CA GLY A 239 -18.24 8.22 -33.88
C GLY A 239 -16.99 9.09 -33.65
N GLN A 240 -15.84 8.68 -34.22
CA GLN A 240 -14.86 9.51 -34.97
C GLN A 240 -13.54 8.71 -35.15
N PRO A 241 -12.75 9.01 -36.21
CA PRO A 241 -11.93 8.03 -36.93
C PRO A 241 -10.57 7.76 -36.29
N GLU A 242 -10.02 6.60 -36.64
CA GLU A 242 -8.63 6.15 -36.52
C GLU A 242 -7.65 7.13 -35.86
N ILE A 243 -7.33 6.88 -34.59
CA ILE A 243 -6.02 7.19 -34.04
C ILE A 243 -5.54 5.94 -33.32
N SER A 244 -4.62 5.23 -33.97
CA SER A 244 -3.79 4.19 -33.37
C SER A 244 -3.03 4.78 -32.18
N GLY A 245 -3.29 4.23 -31.00
CA GLY A 245 -2.63 4.61 -29.75
C GLY A 245 -2.88 3.55 -28.70
N GLU A 246 -2.30 2.37 -28.90
CA GLU A 246 -2.06 1.43 -27.80
C GLU A 246 -1.12 2.12 -26.81
N GLU A 247 -1.59 2.37 -25.59
CA GLU A 247 -0.84 2.33 -24.33
C GLU A 247 -1.56 3.14 -23.25
N GLY A 248 -2.16 2.44 -22.31
CA GLY A 248 -2.63 3.00 -21.06
C GLY A 248 -3.21 1.88 -20.22
N TRP A 249 -2.66 1.67 -19.02
CA TRP A 249 -2.98 0.61 -18.04
C TRP A 249 -2.10 -0.64 -18.04
N CYS A 250 -0.81 -0.55 -18.36
CA CYS A 250 0.11 -1.67 -18.12
C CYS A 250 1.48 -1.20 -17.64
N ASN A 251 1.64 -0.98 -16.32
CA ASN A 251 2.95 -0.93 -15.67
C ASN A 251 2.85 -1.60 -14.30
N ASN A 252 2.84 -2.95 -14.32
CA ASN A 252 3.13 -3.85 -13.19
C ASN A 252 3.08 -5.35 -13.61
N GLY A 253 3.48 -5.69 -14.84
CA GLY A 253 3.60 -7.10 -15.28
C GLY A 253 2.33 -7.77 -15.81
N TYR A 254 1.24 -7.03 -16.01
CA TYR A 254 0.03 -7.52 -16.68
C TYR A 254 -0.10 -6.89 -18.06
N THR A 255 -0.54 -7.67 -19.05
CA THR A 255 -1.02 -7.18 -20.35
C THR A 255 -2.52 -7.36 -20.39
N CYS A 256 -3.27 -6.27 -20.53
CA CYS A 256 -4.71 -6.32 -20.80
C CYS A 256 -4.91 -6.49 -22.30
N ALA A 257 -5.67 -7.53 -22.69
CA ALA A 257 -6.19 -7.65 -24.05
C ALA A 257 -7.68 -7.28 -24.01
N CYS A 258 -8.06 -6.24 -24.76
CA CYS A 258 -9.47 -5.96 -25.06
C CYS A 258 -9.89 -6.90 -26.21
N SER A 259 -10.99 -7.62 -26.03
CA SER A 259 -11.62 -8.47 -27.06
C SER A 259 -12.73 -7.75 -27.82
#